data_AF-A0A2D6M381-F1
#
_entry.id   AF-A0A2D6M381-F1
#
_cell.length_a   1.000
_cell.length_b   1.000
_cell.length_c   1.000
_cell.angle_alpha   90.00
_cell.angle_beta   90.00
_cell.angle_gamma   90.00
#
_symmetry.space_group_name_H-M   'P 1'
#
loop_
_entity.id
_entity.type
_entity.pdbx_description
1 polymer ?
#
loop_
_entity_poly.entity_id
_entity_poly.type
_entity_poly.pdbx_seq_one_letter_code
_entity_poly.pdbx_strand_id
1 'polypeptide(L)'
;MSMNREQRRMMQRQGEVDADGEPIRTRRESSQQRTKEERTGPLQFFRECRAELRKVAWPTRSETLNYTVVVVITITIVTVLVAGLDWLFSNSILELFDV
;
A
#
# COMPACT_ATOMS: atom_id res chain seq x y z
N MET A 1 -51.22 -25.85 10.64
CA MET A 1 -51.87 -24.66 11.21
C MET A 1 -52.86 -24.10 10.18
N SER A 2 -54.17 -24.23 10.40
CA SER A 2 -55.18 -23.67 9.49
C SER A 2 -55.28 -22.16 9.70
N MET A 3 -54.66 -21.39 8.81
CA MET A 3 -54.70 -19.94 8.86
C MET A 3 -56.16 -19.47 8.74
N ASN A 4 -56.62 -18.69 9.70
CA ASN A 4 -58.00 -18.21 9.75
C ASN A 4 -58.27 -17.30 8.53
N ARG A 5 -59.43 -17.45 7.87
CA ARG A 5 -59.76 -16.75 6.61
C ARG A 5 -59.73 -15.22 6.77
N GLU A 6 -59.94 -14.74 7.98
CA GLU A 6 -59.87 -13.32 8.32
C GLU A 6 -58.43 -12.79 8.34
N GLN A 7 -57.46 -13.58 8.82
CA GLN A 7 -56.06 -13.19 8.87
C GLN A 7 -55.48 -12.97 7.47
N ARG A 8 -55.86 -13.81 6.50
CA ARG A 8 -55.42 -13.67 5.09
C ARG A 8 -55.96 -12.39 4.45
N ARG A 9 -57.21 -12.01 4.75
CA ARG A 9 -57.82 -10.77 4.25
C ARG A 9 -57.24 -9.53 4.92
N MET A 10 -56.88 -9.61 6.20
CA MET A 10 -56.19 -8.52 6.90
C MET A 10 -54.80 -8.28 6.33
N MET A 11 -54.02 -9.33 6.07
CA MET A 11 -52.69 -9.19 5.46
C MET A 11 -52.78 -8.59 4.05
N GLN A 12 -53.80 -8.95 3.26
CA GLN A 12 -54.07 -8.32 1.95
C GLN A 12 -54.52 -6.85 2.08
N ARG A 13 -55.38 -6.52 3.06
CA ARG A 13 -55.80 -5.14 3.33
C ARG A 13 -54.66 -4.26 3.84
N GLN A 14 -53.69 -4.84 4.55
CA GLN A 14 -52.48 -4.17 5.01
C GLN A 14 -51.43 -4.02 3.90
N GLY A 15 -51.70 -4.52 2.69
CA GLY A 15 -50.80 -4.37 1.54
C GLY A 15 -49.46 -5.08 1.71
N GLU A 16 -49.40 -6.12 2.54
CA GLU A 16 -48.15 -6.85 2.84
C GLU A 16 -47.96 -8.12 2.00
N VAL A 17 -48.97 -8.52 1.22
CA VAL A 17 -48.98 -9.75 0.41
C VAL A 17 -49.30 -9.40 -1.05
N ASP A 18 -48.47 -9.88 -1.96
CA ASP A 18 -48.64 -9.69 -3.41
C ASP A 18 -49.84 -10.51 -3.93
N ALA A 19 -50.26 -10.28 -5.18
CA ALA A 19 -51.40 -10.97 -5.82
C ALA A 19 -51.25 -12.51 -5.82
N ASP A 20 -50.00 -13.00 -5.72
CA ASP A 20 -49.64 -14.41 -5.67
C ASP A 20 -49.61 -15.00 -4.24
N GLY A 21 -49.88 -14.20 -3.19
CA GLY A 21 -49.98 -14.65 -1.80
C GLY A 21 -48.66 -14.72 -1.03
N GLU A 22 -47.57 -14.18 -1.60
CA GLU A 22 -46.24 -14.12 -0.98
C GLU A 22 -46.00 -12.80 -0.23
N PRO A 23 -45.34 -12.81 0.94
CA PRO A 23 -45.03 -11.60 1.69
C PRO A 23 -44.04 -10.70 0.93
N ILE A 24 -44.44 -9.45 0.67
CA ILE A 24 -43.71 -8.47 -0.17
C ILE A 24 -42.33 -8.13 0.42
N ARG A 25 -42.16 -8.29 1.74
CA ARG A 25 -40.89 -8.01 2.44
C ARG A 25 -39.75 -8.93 1.97
N THR A 26 -40.03 -10.21 1.73
CA THR A 26 -39.03 -11.22 1.35
C THR A 26 -38.44 -10.98 -0.06
N ARG A 27 -39.20 -10.37 -0.97
CA ARG A 27 -38.73 -10.08 -2.35
C ARG A 27 -37.81 -8.88 -2.45
N ARG A 28 -37.97 -7.89 -1.57
CA ARG A 28 -37.08 -6.72 -1.51
C ARG A 28 -35.71 -7.06 -0.91
N GLU A 29 -35.66 -8.00 0.02
CA GLU A 29 -34.40 -8.39 0.67
C GLU A 29 -33.49 -9.22 -0.25
N SER A 30 -34.06 -10.07 -1.11
CA SER A 30 -33.29 -11.00 -1.96
C SER A 30 -32.67 -10.38 -3.22
N SER A 31 -33.03 -9.14 -3.58
CA SER A 31 -32.57 -8.49 -4.84
C SER A 31 -31.52 -7.40 -4.67
N GLN A 32 -31.17 -6.99 -3.45
CA GLN A 32 -30.24 -5.89 -3.21
C GLN A 32 -28.83 -6.30 -2.78
N GLN A 33 -28.54 -7.60 -2.72
CA GLN A 33 -27.24 -8.10 -2.24
C GLN A 33 -26.43 -8.76 -3.35
N ARG A 34 -26.32 -8.11 -4.52
CA ARG A 34 -25.07 -8.23 -5.29
C ARG A 34 -24.14 -7.19 -4.70
N THR A 35 -23.32 -7.61 -3.75
CA THR A 35 -22.16 -6.85 -3.31
C THR A 35 -21.36 -6.52 -4.55
N LYS A 36 -21.52 -5.28 -5.03
CA LYS A 36 -20.71 -4.71 -6.09
C LYS A 36 -19.29 -4.86 -5.60
N GLU A 37 -18.51 -5.71 -6.25
CA GLU A 37 -17.09 -5.88 -5.98
C GLU A 37 -16.47 -4.48 -5.98
N GLU A 38 -16.25 -3.93 -4.79
CA GLU A 38 -15.56 -2.67 -4.62
C GLU A 38 -14.13 -2.92 -5.02
N ARG A 39 -13.84 -2.77 -6.31
CA ARG A 39 -12.47 -2.61 -6.79
C ARG A 39 -11.86 -1.50 -5.95
N THR A 40 -10.78 -1.82 -5.25
CA THR A 40 -10.04 -0.89 -4.42
C THR A 40 -9.76 0.37 -5.23
N GLY A 41 -10.41 1.46 -4.87
CA GLY A 41 -10.21 2.73 -5.56
C GLY A 41 -8.76 3.21 -5.37
N PRO A 42 -8.21 4.04 -6.29
CA PRO A 42 -6.86 4.58 -6.15
C PRO A 42 -6.66 5.31 -4.81
N LEU A 43 -7.71 5.95 -4.28
CA LEU A 43 -7.70 6.60 -2.97
C LEU A 43 -7.47 5.60 -1.81
N GLN A 44 -8.04 4.39 -1.94
CA GLN A 44 -7.92 3.33 -0.95
C GLN A 44 -6.52 2.68 -1.03
N PHE A 45 -5.99 2.50 -2.24
CA PHE A 45 -4.61 2.06 -2.46
C PHE A 45 -3.58 2.99 -1.81
N PHE A 46 -3.69 4.31 -1.99
CA PHE A 46 -2.78 5.26 -1.33
C PHE A 46 -2.89 5.23 0.20
N ARG A 47 -4.10 4.98 0.73
CA ARG A 47 -4.32 4.82 2.17
C ARG A 47 -3.62 3.56 2.69
N GLU A 48 -3.72 2.46 1.96
CA GLU A 48 -3.02 1.20 2.25
C GLU A 48 -1.50 1.35 2.14
N CYS A 49 -0.97 1.99 1.09
CA CYS A 49 0.46 2.27 0.96
C CYS A 49 0.98 3.11 2.13
N ARG A 50 0.24 4.13 2.58
CA ARG A 50 0.67 4.94 3.73
C ARG A 50 0.65 4.14 5.04
N ALA A 51 -0.31 3.24 5.20
CA ALA A 51 -0.33 2.33 6.34
C ALA A 51 0.89 1.39 6.34
N GLU A 52 1.31 0.91 5.16
CA GLU A 52 2.49 0.05 5.02
C GLU A 52 3.81 0.82 5.20
N LEU A 53 3.92 2.03 4.64
CA LEU A 53 5.08 2.91 4.81
C LEU A 53 5.32 3.29 6.28
N ARG A 54 4.29 3.26 7.12
CA ARG A 54 4.40 3.49 8.56
C ARG A 54 5.05 2.31 9.31
N LYS A 55 5.09 1.12 8.71
CA LYS A 55 5.84 -0.05 9.24
C LYS A 55 7.32 0.00 8.89
N VAL A 56 7.73 0.87 7.96
CA VAL A 56 9.15 1.05 7.61
C VAL A 56 9.85 1.68 8.81
N ALA A 57 10.86 0.98 9.32
CA ALA A 57 11.75 1.51 10.34
C ALA A 57 12.66 2.56 9.68
N TRP A 58 12.24 3.82 9.74
CA TRP A 58 13.09 4.92 9.31
C TRP A 58 14.24 5.07 10.29
N PRO A 59 15.49 5.12 9.79
CA PRO A 59 16.66 5.20 10.63
C PRO A 59 16.61 6.48 11.48
N THR A 60 17.13 6.37 12.70
CA THR A 60 17.33 7.53 13.56
C THR A 60 18.38 8.45 12.96
N ARG A 61 18.33 9.75 13.26
CA ARG A 61 19.32 10.72 12.76
C ARG A 61 20.76 10.33 13.12
N SER A 62 20.95 9.70 14.28
CA SER A 62 22.22 9.14 14.72
C SER A 62 22.71 7.99 13.85
N GLU A 63 21.85 7.05 13.46
CA GLU A 63 22.24 5.94 12.59
C GLU A 63 22.61 6.45 11.19
N THR A 64 21.81 7.37 10.64
CA THR A 64 22.11 7.99 9.35
C THR A 64 23.48 8.67 9.37
N LEU A 65 23.76 9.47 10.42
CA LEU A 65 25.06 10.14 10.56
C LEU A 65 26.20 9.14 10.70
N ASN A 66 26.05 8.09 11.50
CA ASN A 66 27.08 7.06 11.64
C ASN A 66 27.41 6.40 10.30
N TYR A 67 26.40 6.01 9.52
CA TYR A 67 26.62 5.43 8.19
C TYR A 67 27.26 6.43 7.22
N THR A 68 26.82 7.69 7.21
CA THR A 68 27.44 8.73 6.38
C THR A 68 28.90 8.95 6.74
N VAL A 69 29.25 9.01 8.03
CA VAL A 69 30.63 9.19 8.50
C VAL A 69 31.52 8.03 8.02
N VAL A 70 31.05 6.78 8.17
CA VAL A 70 31.79 5.60 7.70
C VAL A 70 32.04 5.70 6.19
N VAL A 71 31.01 6.02 5.40
CA VAL A 71 31.14 6.16 3.93
C VAL A 71 32.12 7.28 3.56
N VAL A 72 32.05 8.44 4.22
CA VAL A 72 32.97 9.56 3.97
C VAL A 72 34.41 9.14 4.22
N ILE A 73 34.69 8.48 5.36
CA ILE A 73 36.03 7.99 5.69
C ILE A 73 36.53 7.01 4.64
N THR A 74 35.70 6.02 4.26
CA THR A 74 36.07 5.01 3.26
C THR A 74 36.41 5.65 1.91
N ILE A 75 35.58 6.59 1.44
CA ILE A 75 35.83 7.28 0.17
C ILE A 75 37.09 8.13 0.28
N THR A 76 37.30 8.86 1.38
CA THR A 76 38.53 9.65 1.59
C THR A 76 39.78 8.77 1.49
N ILE A 77 39.80 7.60 2.12
CA ILE A 77 40.95 6.69 2.06
C ILE A 77 41.21 6.24 0.62
N VAL A 78 40.17 5.81 -0.10
CA VAL A 78 40.30 5.39 -1.50
C VAL A 78 40.79 6.53 -2.38
N THR A 79 40.24 7.74 -2.22
CA THR A 79 40.65 8.93 -2.96
C THR A 79 42.12 9.27 -2.70
N VAL A 80 42.59 9.22 -1.45
CA VAL A 80 43.98 9.49 -1.11
C VAL A 80 44.91 8.43 -1.72
N LEU A 81 44.53 7.15 -1.68
CA LEU A 81 45.31 6.09 -2.31
C LEU A 81 45.42 6.27 -3.82
N VAL A 82 44.30 6.53 -4.50
CA VAL A 82 44.29 6.76 -5.95
C VAL A 82 45.11 8.00 -6.31
N ALA A 83 44.89 9.12 -5.62
CA ALA A 83 45.64 10.36 -5.85
C ALA A 83 47.15 10.18 -5.60
N GLY A 84 47.53 9.41 -4.57
CA GLY A 84 48.93 9.09 -4.29
C GLY A 84 49.56 8.23 -5.39
N LEU A 85 48.83 7.23 -5.88
CA LEU A 85 49.27 6.41 -7.02
C LEU A 85 49.37 7.24 -8.31
N ASP A 86 48.40 8.10 -8.60
CA ASP A 86 48.41 8.99 -9.77
C ASP A 86 49.61 9.94 -9.72
N TRP A 87 49.94 10.48 -8.54
CA TRP A 87 51.12 11.33 -8.36
C TRP A 87 52.43 10.55 -8.57
N LEU A 88 52.51 9.34 -8.01
CA LEU A 88 53.66 8.46 -8.19
C LEU A 88 53.86 8.10 -9.67
N PHE A 89 52.80 7.66 -10.36
CA PHE A 89 52.86 7.33 -11.77
C PHE A 89 53.17 8.55 -12.63
N SER A 90 52.60 9.71 -12.34
CA SER A 90 52.90 10.95 -13.08
C SER A 90 54.39 11.29 -13.01
N ASN A 91 54.98 11.23 -11.81
CA ASN A 91 56.40 11.53 -11.66
C ASN A 91 57.29 10.46 -12.31
N SER A 92 56.97 9.18 -12.12
CA SER A 92 57.72 8.07 -12.73
C SER A 92 57.65 8.06 -14.26
N ILE A 93 56.51 8.44 -14.85
CA ILE A 93 56.34 8.53 -16.30
C ILE A 93 57.15 9.70 -16.86
N LEU A 94 57.12 10.87 -16.23
CA LEU A 94 57.90 12.04 -16.68
C LEU A 94 59.41 11.76 -16.67
N GLU A 95 59.91 11.11 -15.61
CA GLU A 95 61.32 10.76 -15.47
C GLU A 95 61.74 9.62 -16.44
N LEU A 96 60.84 8.69 -16.75
CA LEU A 96 61.10 7.61 -17.71
C LEU A 96 61.10 8.08 -19.17
N PHE A 97 60.30 9.09 -19.51
CA PHE A 97 60.21 9.65 -20.87
C PHE A 97 61.21 10.80 -21.13
N ASP A 98 62.15 11.03 -20.20
CA ASP A 98 63.33 11.89 -20.34
C ASP A 98 63.00 13.32 -20.83
N VAL A 99 62.23 14.04 -20.00
CA VAL A 99 62.23 15.50 -19.88
C VAL A 99 62.66 15.89 -18.47
#